data_AF-L2FGD5-F1
#
_entry.id   AF-L2FGD5-F1
#
_cell.length_a   1.000
_cell.length_b   1.000
_cell.length_c   1.000
_cell.angle_alpha   90.00
_cell.angle_beta   90.00
_cell.angle_gamma   90.00
#
_symmetry.space_group_name_H-M   'P 1'
#
loop_
_entity.id
_entity.type
_entity.pdbx_description
1 polymer ?
#
loop_
_entity_poly.entity_id
_entity_poly.type
_entity_poly.pdbx_seq_one_letter_code
_entity_poly.pdbx_strand_id
1 'polypeptide(L)'
;MRIQGRTFIVTGGASSLGQGCVDMIILHGGNAAVLDTNSSLGTAANTELGPSMKFLYCDVTVTQSVANAIKAALNWAQEVENPSAASSLLLALALRAW
;
A
#
# COMPACT_ATOMS: atom_id res chain seq x y z
N MET A 1 -13.73 6.26 13.78
CA MET A 1 -13.50 5.92 12.35
C MET A 1 -13.58 4.40 12.20
N ARG A 2 -14.18 3.86 11.13
CA ARG A 2 -14.12 2.41 10.85
C ARG A 2 -12.85 2.13 10.05
N ILE A 3 -11.92 1.36 10.61
CA ILE A 3 -10.61 1.07 10.02
C ILE A 3 -10.57 -0.31 9.34
N GLN A 4 -11.21 -1.29 9.97
CA GLN A 4 -11.15 -2.68 9.54
C GLN A 4 -11.57 -2.86 8.07
N GLY A 5 -10.74 -3.56 7.30
CA GLY A 5 -10.97 -3.89 5.90
C GLY A 5 -10.91 -2.69 4.96
N ARG A 6 -10.33 -1.55 5.37
CA ARG A 6 -10.17 -0.36 4.53
C ARG A 6 -8.71 -0.04 4.29
N THR A 7 -8.44 0.53 3.12
CA THR A 7 -7.11 1.01 2.76
C THR A 7 -6.97 2.52 3.01
N PHE A 8 -5.89 2.91 3.67
CA PHE A 8 -5.56 4.30 3.99
C PHE A 8 -4.26 4.70 3.30
N ILE A 9 -4.17 5.95 2.86
CA ILE A 9 -2.95 6.55 2.32
C ILE A 9 -2.32 7.42 3.40
N VAL A 10 -1.05 7.21 3.69
CA VAL A 10 -0.30 7.98 4.68
C VAL A 10 0.94 8.56 4.01
N THR A 11 1.00 9.89 3.88
CA THR A 11 2.20 10.60 3.43
C THR A 11 3.15 10.79 4.61
N GLY A 12 4.46 10.60 4.39
CA GLY A 12 5.45 10.64 5.48
C GLY A 12 5.31 9.46 6.46
N GLY A 13 4.66 8.38 6.05
CA GLY A 13 4.29 7.26 6.91
C GLY A 13 5.45 6.35 7.30
N ALA A 14 6.66 6.54 6.76
CA ALA A 14 7.80 5.68 7.06
C ALA A 14 8.55 6.09 8.34
N SER A 15 8.15 7.19 9.00
CA SER A 15 8.86 7.68 10.19
C SER A 15 7.96 8.41 11.20
N SER A 16 8.46 8.53 12.43
CA SER A 16 7.89 9.36 13.51
C SER A 16 6.40 9.09 13.74
N LEU A 17 5.56 10.15 13.74
CA LEU A 17 4.11 10.05 13.91
C LEU A 17 3.42 9.32 12.76
N GLY A 18 3.96 9.43 11.54
CA GLY A 18 3.42 8.75 10.37
C GLY A 18 3.47 7.22 10.54
N GLN A 19 4.60 6.72 11.04
CA GLN A 19 4.77 5.29 11.35
C GLN A 19 3.77 4.84 12.42
N GLY A 20 3.64 5.59 13.52
CA GLY A 20 2.67 5.25 14.57
C GLY A 20 1.21 5.21 14.07
N CYS A 21 0.86 6.08 13.10
CA CYS A 21 -0.43 6.02 12.43
C CYS A 21 -0.59 4.74 11.60
N VAL A 22 0.44 4.34 10.85
CA VAL A 22 0.44 3.09 10.06
C VAL A 22 0.28 1.88 10.97
N ASP A 23 1.03 1.83 12.07
CA ASP A 23 0.95 0.76 13.07
C ASP A 23 -0.47 0.64 13.62
N MET A 24 -1.09 1.77 13.97
CA MET A 24 -2.48 1.80 14.45
C MET A 24 -3.49 1.34 13.39
N ILE A 25 -3.31 1.71 12.12
CA ILE A 25 -4.20 1.26 11.04
C ILE A 25 -4.16 -0.25 10.91
N ILE A 26 -2.95 -0.82 10.85
CA ILE A 26 -2.73 -2.25 10.67
C ILE A 26 -3.21 -3.03 11.89
N LEU A 27 -2.93 -2.55 13.10
CA LEU A 27 -3.41 -3.14 14.35
C LEU A 27 -4.93 -3.27 14.40
N HIS A 28 -5.66 -2.33 13.80
CA HIS A 28 -7.13 -2.35 13.73
C HIS A 28 -7.67 -3.06 12.46
N GLY A 29 -6.84 -3.84 11.77
CA GLY A 29 -7.21 -4.65 10.61
C GLY A 29 -7.45 -3.84 9.34
N GLY A 30 -6.86 -2.65 9.22
CA GLY A 30 -6.81 -1.87 7.99
C GLY A 30 -5.53 -2.13 7.20
N ASN A 31 -5.47 -1.55 6.01
CA ASN A 31 -4.29 -1.57 5.15
C ASN A 31 -3.73 -0.14 5.00
N ALA A 32 -2.41 -0.02 4.85
CA ALA A 32 -1.75 1.27 4.74
C ALA A 32 -0.84 1.34 3.51
N ALA A 33 -1.16 2.24 2.58
CA ALA A 33 -0.26 2.66 1.52
C ALA A 33 0.58 3.84 2.02
N VAL A 34 1.88 3.62 2.19
CA VAL A 34 2.83 4.60 2.73
C VAL A 34 3.56 5.29 1.59
N LEU A 35 3.33 6.59 1.48
CA LEU A 35 3.96 7.47 0.49
C LEU A 35 5.07 8.27 1.18
N ASP A 36 6.32 7.93 0.89
CA ASP A 36 7.47 8.59 1.51
C ASP A 36 8.62 8.75 0.52
N THR A 37 9.54 9.68 0.81
CA THR A 37 10.80 9.84 0.07
C THR A 37 11.89 8.94 0.65
N ASN A 38 11.77 8.50 1.90
CA ASN A 38 12.77 7.65 2.54
C ASN A 38 12.55 6.17 2.19
N SER A 39 13.12 5.74 1.07
CA SER A 39 13.03 4.35 0.60
C SER A 39 13.60 3.31 1.58
N SER A 40 14.63 3.68 2.36
CA SER A 40 15.27 2.75 3.30
C SER A 40 14.34 2.44 4.47
N LEU A 41 13.79 3.47 5.11
CA LEU A 41 12.82 3.29 6.20
C LEU A 41 11.53 2.65 5.71
N GLY A 42 11.03 3.09 4.56
CA GLY A 42 9.79 2.55 3.98
C GLY A 42 9.87 1.06 3.65
N THR A 43 11.01 0.61 3.09
CA THR A 43 11.21 -0.82 2.77
C THR A 43 11.35 -1.67 4.03
N ALA A 44 12.04 -1.16 5.05
CA ALA A 44 12.16 -1.83 6.35
C ALA A 44 10.79 -2.00 7.02
N ALA A 45 9.99 -0.92 7.10
CA ALA A 45 8.65 -0.95 7.66
C ALA A 45 7.70 -1.88 6.88
N ASN A 46 7.79 -1.91 5.54
CA ASN A 46 7.02 -2.83 4.70
C ASN A 46 7.39 -4.30 4.96
N THR A 47 8.65 -4.57 5.31
CA THR A 47 9.11 -5.93 5.61
C THR A 47 8.61 -6.38 6.98
N GLU A 48 8.62 -5.47 7.96
CA GLU A 48 8.16 -5.73 9.33
C GLU A 48 6.64 -5.91 9.42
N LEU A 49 5.88 -5.02 8.78
CA LEU A 49 4.42 -4.99 8.87
C LEU A 49 3.72 -5.92 7.87
N GLY A 50 4.46 -6.45 6.89
CA GLY A 50 3.98 -7.46 5.96
C GLY A 50 2.91 -6.97 4.98
N PRO A 51 2.00 -7.85 4.51
CA PRO A 51 1.16 -7.59 3.34
C PRO A 51 0.09 -6.51 3.52
N SER A 52 -0.21 -6.12 4.76
CA SER A 52 -1.16 -5.03 5.08
C SER A 52 -0.54 -3.64 4.90
N MET A 53 0.77 -3.56 4.62
CA MET A 53 1.48 -2.32 4.33
C MET A 53 2.03 -2.38 2.91
N LYS A 54 1.96 -1.25 2.19
CA LYS A 54 2.63 -1.07 0.91
C LYS A 54 3.42 0.23 0.89
N PHE A 55 4.73 0.12 0.77
CA PHE A 55 5.59 1.28 0.53
C PHE A 55 5.55 1.71 -0.94
N LEU A 56 5.42 3.01 -1.15
CA LEU A 56 5.46 3.67 -2.46
C LEU A 56 6.35 4.90 -2.33
N TYR A 57 7.41 4.97 -3.13
CA TYR A 57 8.22 6.18 -3.20
C TYR A 57 7.38 7.33 -3.75
N CYS A 58 7.31 8.43 -3.03
CA CYS A 58 6.57 9.62 -3.43
C CYS A 58 7.28 10.88 -2.94
N ASP A 59 7.64 11.75 -3.86
CA ASP A 59 8.00 13.13 -3.56
C ASP A 59 6.78 14.03 -3.75
N VAL A 60 6.22 14.51 -2.64
CA VAL A 60 5.00 15.34 -2.63
C VAL A 60 5.19 16.71 -3.27
N THR A 61 6.44 17.16 -3.47
CA THR A 61 6.75 18.41 -4.16
C THR A 61 6.63 18.28 -5.69
N VAL A 62 6.59 17.04 -6.19
CA VAL A 62 6.52 16.73 -7.62
C VAL A 62 5.15 16.15 -7.95
N THR A 63 4.30 16.93 -8.63
CA THR A 63 2.93 16.53 -9.00
C THR A 63 2.85 15.18 -9.70
N GLN A 64 3.78 14.90 -10.62
CA GLN A 64 3.80 13.62 -11.33
C GLN A 64 4.13 12.44 -10.41
N SER A 65 5.00 12.65 -9.41
CA SER A 65 5.33 11.63 -8.41
C SER A 65 4.11 11.28 -7.58
N VAL A 66 3.36 12.29 -7.13
CA VAL A 66 2.09 12.11 -6.41
C VAL A 66 1.07 11.35 -7.26
N ALA A 67 0.87 11.74 -8.52
CA ALA A 67 -0.08 11.08 -9.41
C ALA A 67 0.27 9.59 -9.62
N ASN A 68 1.56 9.29 -9.81
CA ASN A 68 2.04 7.92 -9.98
C ASN A 68 1.86 7.10 -8.69
N ALA A 69 2.18 7.68 -7.54
CA ALA A 69 2.05 7.02 -6.24
C ALA A 69 0.58 6.74 -5.89
N ILE A 70 -0.32 7.69 -6.12
CA ILE A 70 -1.76 7.48 -5.92
C ILE A 70 -2.29 6.38 -6.84
N LYS A 71 -1.89 6.37 -8.11
CA LYS A 71 -2.29 5.31 -9.05
C LYS A 71 -1.81 3.94 -8.59
N ALA A 72 -0.57 3.84 -8.12
CA ALA A 72 -0.03 2.59 -7.58
C ALA A 72 -0.76 2.15 -6.30
N ALA A 73 -1.09 3.08 -5.40
CA ALA A 73 -1.85 2.80 -4.19
C ALA A 73 -3.26 2.29 -4.51
N LEU A 74 -3.94 2.89 -5.50
CA LEU A 74 -5.27 2.46 -5.93
C LEU A 74 -5.25 1.05 -6.52
N ASN A 75 -4.28 0.76 -7.39
CA ASN A 75 -4.14 -0.59 -7.97
C ASN A 75 -3.94 -1.64 -6.87
N TRP A 76 -3.05 -1.38 -5.93
CA TRP A 76 -2.81 -2.27 -4.80
C TRP A 76 -4.03 -2.42 -3.88
N ALA A 77 -4.74 -1.33 -3.57
CA ALA A 77 -5.94 -1.37 -2.74
C ALA A 77 -7.02 -2.28 -3.35
N GLN A 78 -7.17 -2.27 -4.68
CA GLN A 78 -8.09 -3.17 -5.39
C GLN A 78 -7.70 -4.65 -5.26
N GLU A 79 -6.40 -4.96 -5.28
CA GLU A 79 -5.90 -6.32 -5.07
C GLU A 79 -6.20 -6.83 -3.66
N VAL A 80 -6.02 -5.97 -2.65
CA VAL A 80 -6.22 -6.33 -1.25
C VAL A 80 -7.70 -6.41 -0.87
N GLU A 81 -8.55 -5.50 -1.37
CA GLU A 81 -9.98 -5.50 -1.09
C GLU A 81 -10.76 -6.55 -1.91
N ASN A 82 -10.24 -6.99 -3.06
CA ASN A 82 -10.87 -8.00 -3.89
C ASN A 82 -9.95 -9.21 -4.19
N PRO A 83 -9.75 -10.11 -3.19
CA PRO A 83 -8.91 -11.29 -3.39
C PRO A 83 -9.41 -12.23 -4.50
N SER A 84 -10.68 -12.13 -4.91
CA SER A 84 -11.25 -12.92 -6.03
C SER A 84 -10.79 -12.46 -7.43
N ALA A 85 -10.33 -11.21 -7.57
CA ALA A 85 -9.78 -10.69 -8.83
C ALA A 85 -8.37 -11.23 -9.12
N ALA A 86 -7.57 -11.49 -8.09
CA ALA A 86 -6.23 -12.06 -8.23
C ALA A 86 -6.28 -13.51 -8.74
N SER A 87 -7.25 -14.32 -8.27
CA SER A 87 -7.43 -15.71 -8.72
C SER A 87 -7.90 -15.83 -10.18
N SER A 88 -8.71 -14.90 -10.67
CA SER A 88 -9.16 -14.91 -12.08
C SER A 88 -8.06 -14.49 -13.05
N LEU A 89 -7.15 -13.59 -12.65
CA LEU A 89 -5.97 -13.21 -13.45
C LEU A 89 -4.94 -14.35 -13.55
N LEU A 90 -4.70 -15.09 -12.46
CA LEU A 90 -3.84 -16.28 -12.44
C LEU A 90 -4.39 -17.38 -13.36
N LEU A 91 -5.71 -17.62 -13.35
CA LEU A 91 -6.35 -18.57 -14.25
C LEU A 91 -6.28 -18.11 -15.73
N ALA A 92 -6.49 -16.81 -15.99
CA ALA A 92 -6.41 -16.26 -17.35
C ALA A 92 -4.99 -16.28 -17.94
N LEU A 93 -3.96 -16.05 -17.10
CA LEU A 93 -2.55 -16.19 -17.51
C LEU A 93 -2.18 -17.66 -17.75
N ALA A 94 -2.66 -18.59 -16.90
CA ALA A 94 -2.45 -20.02 -17.09
C ALA A 94 -3.08 -20.54 -18.40
N LEU A 95 -4.22 -19.99 -18.82
CA LEU A 95 -4.89 -20.36 -20.07
C LEU A 95 -4.30 -19.72 -21.33
N ARG A 96 -3.47 -18.68 -21.21
CA ARG A 96 -2.77 -18.04 -22.34
C ARG A 96 -1.37 -18.61 -22.63
N ALA A 97 -0.91 -19.54 -21.80
CA ALA A 97 0.42 -20.16 -21.89
C ALA A 97 0.39 -21.54 -22.57
N TRP A 98 -0.71 -21.93 -23.22
CA TRP A 98 -0.85 -23.15 -24.00
C TRP A 98 -1.46 -22.86 -25.37
#